data_AF-A0AAV1JYE5-F1
#
_entry.id   AF-A0AAV1JYE5-F1
#
_cell.length_a   1.000
_cell.length_b   1.000
_cell.length_c   1.000
_cell.angle_alpha   90.00
_cell.angle_beta   90.00
_cell.angle_gamma   90.00
#
_symmetry.space_group_name_H-M   'P 1'
#
loop_
_entity.id
_entity.type
_entity.pdbx_description
1 polymer ?
#
loop_
_entity_poly.entity_id
_entity_poly.type
_entity_poly.pdbx_seq_one_letter_code
_entity_poly.pdbx_strand_id
1 'polypeptide(L)' 'IPFYMSTDCENLLKKFLVLNPAKRASLESIMRDKWMNTGYEDDELRPFVEPQQDFKDHKRIGQYWSISV' A
#
# COMPACT_ATOMS: atom_id res chain seq x y z
N ILE A 1 25.51 -3.62 7.29
CA ILE A 1 24.50 -3.11 6.34
C ILE A 1 25.25 -2.73 5.06
N PRO A 2 24.75 -3.08 3.86
CA PRO A 2 25.48 -2.83 2.62
C PRO A 2 25.70 -1.33 2.38
N PHE A 3 26.81 -0.96 1.73
CA PHE A 3 27.18 0.46 1.50
C PHE A 3 26.19 1.21 0.58
N TYR A 4 25.45 0.48 -0.25
CA TYR A 4 24.46 1.04 -1.19
C TYR A 4 23.08 1.22 -0.57
N MET A 5 22.88 0.82 0.70
CA MET A 5 21.61 1.00 1.39
C MET A 5 21.54 2.41 1.96
N SER A 6 20.47 3.15 1.64
CA SER A 6 20.28 4.48 2.22
C SER A 6 20.00 4.37 3.72
N THR A 7 20.41 5.39 4.47
CA THR A 7 20.14 5.51 5.91
C THR A 7 18.64 5.43 6.21
N ASP A 8 17.81 6.03 5.36
CA ASP A 8 16.36 5.99 5.50
C ASP A 8 15.80 4.56 5.33
N CYS A 9 16.37 3.77 4.41
CA CYS A 9 16.01 2.35 4.24
C CYS A 9 16.41 1.51 5.46
N GLU A 10 17.62 1.72 6.00
CA GLU A 10 18.06 1.08 7.23
C GLU A 10 17.11 1.39 8.40
N ASN A 11 16.70 2.65 8.54
CA ASN A 11 15.78 3.08 9.58
C ASN A 11 14.40 2.42 9.45
N LEU A 12 13.90 2.26 8.22
CA LEU A 12 12.67 1.52 7.96
C LEU A 12 12.80 0.05 8.38
N LEU A 13 13.88 -0.63 7.99
CA LEU A 13 14.11 -2.04 8.35
C LEU A 13 14.19 -2.24 9.86
N LYS A 14 14.79 -1.31 10.61
CA LYS A 14 14.83 -1.34 12.07
C LYS A 14 13.44 -1.33 12.71
N LYS A 15 12.43 -0.76 12.06
CA LYS A 15 11.03 -0.74 12.54
C LYS A 15 10.31 -2.08 12.30
N PHE A 16 10.67 -2.80 11.24
CA PHE A 16 10.12 -4.13 10.93
C PHE A 16 10.81 -5.25 11.71
N LEU A 17 12.14 -5.25 11.72
CA LEU A 17 12.98 -6.34 12.21
C LEU A 17 13.27 -6.21 13.72
N VAL A 18 12.25 -5.87 14.49
CA VAL A 18 12.33 -5.81 15.95
C VAL A 18 12.11 -7.21 16.53
N LEU A 19 13.07 -7.65 17.35
CA LEU A 19 13.08 -8.93 18.06
C LEU A 19 11.88 -9.07 19.01
N ASN A 20 11.57 -8.01 19.76
CA ASN A 20 10.41 -7.96 20.64
C ASN A 20 9.16 -7.53 19.83
N PRO A 21 8.14 -8.41 19.68
CA PRO A 21 6.93 -8.07 18.94
C PRO A 21 6.18 -6.85 19.48
N ALA A 22 6.18 -6.65 20.81
CA ALA A 22 5.51 -5.51 21.44
C ALA A 22 6.17 -4.16 21.14
N LYS A 23 7.42 -4.16 20.66
CA LYS A 23 8.17 -2.97 20.25
C LYS A 23 8.19 -2.77 18.73
N ARG A 24 7.61 -3.68 17.96
CA ARG A 24 7.54 -3.58 16.50
C ARG A 24 6.57 -2.48 16.10
N ALA A 25 6.92 -1.68 15.09
CA ALA A 25 6.03 -0.65 14.59
C ALA A 25 4.78 -1.26 13.95
N SER A 26 3.63 -0.62 14.11
CA SER A 26 2.40 -0.97 13.38
C SER A 26 2.54 -0.60 11.90
N LEU A 27 1.76 -1.26 11.04
CA LEU A 27 1.73 -0.90 9.61
C LEU A 27 1.30 0.56 9.42
N GLU A 28 0.35 1.07 10.21
CA GLU A 28 -0.05 2.47 10.15
C GLU A 28 1.14 3.43 10.39
N SER A 29 2.02 3.11 11.33
CA SER A 29 3.24 3.90 11.57
C SER A 29 4.27 3.74 10.46
N ILE A 30 4.37 2.55 9.87
CA ILE A 30 5.28 2.25 8.76
C ILE A 30 4.84 2.98 7.48
N MET A 31 3.54 3.06 7.21
CA MET A 31 3.01 3.68 5.99
C MET A 31 3.35 5.17 5.91
N ARG A 32 3.52 5.83 7.07
CA ARG A 32 3.95 7.23 7.20
C ARG A 32 5.48 7.40 7.23
N ASP A 33 6.26 6.34 6.98
CA ASP A 33 7.71 6.42 7.01
C ASP A 33 8.26 7.24 5.84
N LYS A 34 9.33 8.01 6.09
CA LYS A 34 9.98 8.85 5.08
C LYS A 34 10.44 8.05 3.87
N TRP A 35 11.01 6.86 4.07
CA TRP A 35 11.49 6.05 2.96
C TRP A 35 10.35 5.54 2.08
N MET A 36 9.21 5.19 2.69
CA MET A 36 8.00 4.76 1.97
C MET A 36 7.40 5.87 1.10
N ASN A 37 7.54 7.13 1.51
CA ASN A 37 6.93 8.28 0.84
C ASN A 37 7.94 9.14 0.05
N THR A 38 9.17 8.66 -0.16
CA THR A 38 10.19 9.38 -0.94
C THR A 38 9.75 9.47 -2.42
N GLY A 39 9.50 10.68 -2.91
CA GLY A 39 8.96 10.93 -4.26
C GLY A 39 7.43 10.93 -4.36
N TYR A 40 6.72 10.74 -3.23
CA TYR A 40 5.25 10.70 -3.13
C TYR A 40 4.73 11.68 -2.08
N GLU A 41 5.34 12.87 -1.98
CA GLU A 41 5.06 13.86 -0.93
C GLU A 41 3.59 14.35 -0.97
N ASP A 42 3.01 14.44 -2.16
CA ASP A 42 1.61 14.86 -2.36
C ASP A 42 0.59 13.69 -2.30
N ASP A 43 1.07 12.44 -2.29
CA ASP A 43 0.25 11.24 -2.30
C ASP A 43 0.81 10.18 -1.33
N GLU A 44 0.89 10.56 -0.05
CA GLU A 44 1.38 9.67 1.00
C GLU A 44 0.58 8.36 1.06
N LEU A 45 1.29 7.28 1.37
CA LEU A 45 0.71 5.95 1.52
C LEU A 45 -0.32 5.91 2.66
N ARG A 46 -1.56 5.55 2.31
CA ARG A 46 -2.70 5.44 3.25
C ARG A 46 -3.28 4.02 3.24
N PRO A 47 -3.94 3.60 4.34
CA PRO A 47 -4.69 2.34 4.35
C PRO A 47 -5.62 2.27 3.14
N PHE A 48 -5.58 1.14 2.44
CA PHE A 48 -6.46 0.90 1.32
C PHE A 48 -7.93 0.96 1.79
N VAL A 49 -8.75 1.68 1.04
CA VAL A 49 -10.20 1.73 1.24
C VAL A 49 -10.84 0.92 0.12
N GLU A 50 -11.52 -0.16 0.50
CA GLU A 50 -12.20 -1.01 -0.45
C GLU A 50 -13.29 -0.21 -1.21
N PRO A 51 -13.22 -0.13 -2.54
CA PRO A 51 -14.21 0.60 -3.32
C PRO A 51 -15.55 -0.14 -3.28
N GLN A 52 -16.65 0.61 -3.41
CA GLN A 52 -17.96 0.00 -3.54
C GLN A 52 -18.05 -0.83 -4.82
N GLN A 53 -18.62 -2.03 -4.71
CA GLN A 53 -18.84 -2.89 -5.87
C GLN A 53 -19.88 -2.25 -6.80
N ASP A 54 -19.47 -1.98 -8.05
CA ASP A 54 -20.37 -1.50 -9.09
C ASP A 54 -21.10 -2.67 -9.76
N PHE A 55 -22.31 -2.94 -9.27
CA PHE A 55 -23.21 -3.93 -9.86
C PHE A 55 -23.99 -3.41 -11.09
N LYS A 56 -23.79 -2.14 -11.49
CA LYS A 56 -24.53 -1.48 -12.59
C LYS A 56 -23.65 -1.22 -13.81
N ASP A 57 -22.54 -1.92 -13.95
CA ASP A 57 -21.67 -1.79 -15.12
C ASP A 57 -22.37 -2.32 -16.39
N HIS A 58 -22.98 -1.40 -17.13
CA HIS A 58 -23.71 -1.70 -18.36
C HIS A 58 -22.81 -2.29 -19.45
N LYS A 59 -21.49 -2.04 -19.42
CA LYS A 59 -20.55 -2.64 -20.39
C LYS A 59 -20.34 -4.12 -20.11
N ARG A 60 -20.25 -4.51 -18.83
CA ARG A 60 -20.18 -5.92 -18.42
C ARG A 60 -21.51 -6.65 -18.61
N ILE A 61 -22.61 -6.00 -18.26
CA ILE A 61 -23.95 -6.60 -18.33
C ILE A 61 -24.44 -6.71 -19.79
N GLY A 62 -24.14 -5.72 -20.64
CA GLY A 62 -24.60 -5.68 -22.03
C GLY A 62 -24.00 -6.76 -22.94
N GLN A 63 -22.79 -7.27 -22.64
CA GLN A 63 -22.19 -8.37 -23.41
C GLN A 63 -23.02 -9.65 -23.38
N TYR A 64 -23.70 -9.96 -22.27
CA TYR A 64 -24.55 -11.15 -22.18
C TYR A 64 -25.82 -11.04 -23.03
N TRP A 65 -26.40 -9.84 -23.16
CA TRP A 65 -27.62 -9.62 -23.93
C TRP A 65 -27.37 -9.53 -25.44
N SER A 66 -26.20 -9.03 -25.87
CA SER A 66 -25.84 -8.98 -27.30
C SER A 66 -25.38 -10.31 -27.90
N ILE A 67 -24.95 -11.29 -27.09
CA ILE A 67 -24.56 -12.63 -27.58
C ILE A 67 -25.79 -13.56 -27.67
N SER A 68 -26.93 -13.17 -27.09
CA SER A 68 -28.17 -13.97 -27.05
C SER A 68 -29.22 -13.56 -28.10
N VAL A 69 -28.86 -12.70 -29.06
CA VAL A 69 -29.71 -12.30 -30.22
C VAL A 69 -29.04 -12.62 -31.55
#